data_AF-A0A2V7MT97-F1
#
_entry.id   AF-A0A2V7MT97-F1
#
_cell.length_a   1.000
_cell.length_b   1.000
_cell.length_c   1.000
_cell.angle_alpha   90.00
_cell.angle_beta   90.00
_cell.angle_gamma   90.00
#
_symmetry.space_group_name_H-M   'P 1'
#
loop_
_entity.id
_entity.type
_entity.pdbx_description
1 polymer ?
#
loop_
_entity_poly.entity_id
_entity_poly.type
_entity_poly.pdbx_seq_one_letter_code
_entity_poly.pdbx_strand_id
1 'polypeptide(L)'
;MARELRWWLAAVLLACGAVAVAYLPPRGAARQAGLGDAPIRQTPARLRAQALAAQWRVANLALRLPEYRKRLQPELLRRRERDEPGPALLIESSESLAPLVRERVRPVLDEVSRQLGLGVTKVSVGLVVDPRRYVSAKAAATPSQDFASPAYLFPDSSDRTTCVALIPAWEWTRTLAGMVPARIEDWIRTGLGPCAFYAVYGAPGKEVRHWLAKRGYDLARVPFWDRERPERPQDSFVMYQNGTRWWWRSVYQFPVTAIGCMAGRTTSCRAAVLSGAAEWTGDSLPRFLESDPRAWWRGQRLLYSDRYLADVVREVGHDRFLRFWNSPDPVDTALAAALKMPVGEWTERWQRRFVPRLPLGPAAPLSATVLGLLLGGAAVVVVALGATRRQVG
;
A
#
# COMPACT_ATOMS: atom_id res chain seq x y z
N MET A 1 -2.03 28.03 -53.59
CA MET A 1 -1.34 28.21 -52.29
C MET A 1 -2.11 27.66 -51.08
N ALA A 2 -3.38 28.05 -50.82
CA ALA A 2 -4.10 27.59 -49.62
C ALA A 2 -4.41 26.07 -49.55
N ARG A 3 -4.50 25.39 -50.70
CA ARG A 3 -4.80 23.95 -50.78
C ARG A 3 -3.57 23.08 -50.46
N GLU A 4 -2.37 23.53 -50.82
CA GLU A 4 -1.13 22.80 -50.51
C GLU A 4 -0.72 22.94 -49.05
N LEU A 5 -0.90 24.12 -48.44
CA LEU A 5 -0.63 24.32 -47.01
C LEU A 5 -1.51 23.41 -46.14
N ARG A 6 -2.76 23.16 -46.55
CA ARG A 6 -3.67 22.22 -45.88
C ARG A 6 -3.18 20.77 -45.97
N TRP A 7 -2.61 20.36 -47.10
CA TRP A 7 -2.03 19.02 -47.25
C TRP A 7 -0.77 18.83 -46.40
N TRP A 8 0.08 19.87 -46.31
CA TRP A 8 1.27 19.83 -45.46
C TRP A 8 0.95 19.81 -43.97
N LEU A 9 -0.02 20.61 -43.52
CA LEU A 9 -0.50 20.56 -42.14
C LEU A 9 -1.11 19.19 -41.80
N ALA A 10 -1.87 18.59 -42.73
CA ALA A 10 -2.41 17.24 -42.55
C ALA A 10 -1.31 16.18 -42.46
N ALA A 11 -0.25 16.29 -43.29
CA ALA A 11 0.89 15.38 -43.25
C ALA A 11 1.71 15.50 -41.95
N VAL A 12 1.93 16.72 -41.47
CA VAL A 12 2.60 16.97 -40.18
C VAL A 12 1.76 16.45 -39.02
N LEU A 13 0.44 16.67 -39.05
CA LEU A 13 -0.47 16.11 -38.03
C LEU A 13 -0.49 14.57 -38.06
N LEU A 14 -0.42 13.96 -39.24
CA LEU A 14 -0.30 12.51 -39.39
C LEU A 14 1.03 11.98 -38.86
N ALA A 15 2.14 12.67 -39.13
CA ALA A 15 3.46 12.30 -38.62
C ALA A 15 3.55 12.44 -37.09
N CYS A 16 3.06 13.57 -36.55
CA CYS A 16 2.92 13.77 -35.10
C CYS A 16 1.99 12.72 -34.47
N GLY A 17 0.90 12.37 -35.16
CA GLY A 17 -0.01 11.29 -34.75
C GLY A 17 0.68 9.92 -34.73
N ALA A 18 1.49 9.60 -35.73
CA ALA A 18 2.23 8.34 -35.81
C ALA A 18 3.32 8.25 -34.72
N VAL A 19 4.05 9.34 -34.47
CA VAL A 19 5.02 9.42 -33.37
C VAL A 19 4.31 9.32 -32.02
N ALA A 20 3.18 10.00 -31.84
CA ALA A 20 2.36 9.87 -30.64
C ALA A 20 1.85 8.43 -30.46
N VAL A 21 1.45 7.74 -31.52
CA VAL A 21 1.02 6.33 -31.48
C VAL A 21 2.19 5.37 -31.19
N ALA A 22 3.40 5.67 -31.68
CA ALA A 22 4.60 4.88 -31.41
C ALA A 22 5.14 5.10 -29.98
N TYR A 23 4.96 6.30 -29.41
CA TYR A 23 5.31 6.63 -28.02
C TYR A 23 4.18 6.37 -27.02
N LEU A 24 2.95 6.16 -27.49
CA LEU A 24 1.89 5.61 -26.67
C LEU A 24 2.28 4.17 -26.33
N PRO A 25 2.31 3.79 -25.04
CA PRO A 25 2.59 2.40 -24.67
C PRO A 25 1.60 1.49 -25.43
N PRO A 26 2.05 0.32 -25.91
CA PRO A 26 1.23 -0.55 -26.73
C PRO A 26 -0.10 -0.75 -26.02
N ARG A 27 -1.19 -0.26 -26.64
CA ARG A 27 -2.54 -0.43 -26.12
C ARG A 27 -2.68 -1.93 -25.86
N GLY A 28 -2.87 -2.28 -24.59
CA GLY A 28 -3.01 -3.66 -24.17
C GLY A 28 -4.00 -4.35 -25.09
N ALA A 29 -3.61 -5.54 -25.58
CA ALA A 29 -4.47 -6.39 -26.39
C ALA A 29 -5.89 -6.35 -25.84
N ALA A 30 -6.86 -6.00 -26.71
CA ALA A 30 -8.25 -6.03 -26.33
C ALA A 30 -8.55 -7.43 -25.82
N ARG A 31 -8.95 -7.49 -24.54
CA ARG A 31 -9.34 -8.73 -23.86
C ARG A 31 -10.44 -9.37 -24.70
N GLN A 32 -10.24 -10.59 -25.19
CA GLN A 32 -11.38 -11.44 -25.53
C GLN A 32 -12.15 -11.60 -24.22
N ALA A 33 -13.27 -10.89 -24.10
CA ALA A 33 -14.12 -10.97 -22.94
C ALA A 33 -14.65 -12.41 -22.87
N GLY A 34 -14.20 -13.16 -21.88
CA GLY A 34 -14.87 -14.40 -21.52
C GLY A 34 -16.31 -14.08 -21.11
N LEU A 35 -17.21 -15.05 -21.21
CA LEU A 35 -18.66 -14.93 -20.94
C LEU A 35 -19.04 -14.43 -19.52
N GLY A 36 -18.07 -14.08 -18.65
CA GLY A 36 -18.27 -13.44 -17.34
C GLY A 36 -17.74 -12.00 -17.20
N ASP A 37 -17.16 -11.40 -18.25
CA ASP A 37 -16.43 -10.12 -18.18
C ASP A 37 -17.26 -8.89 -18.61
N ALA A 38 -18.59 -9.00 -18.79
CA ALA A 38 -19.42 -7.85 -19.11
C ALA A 38 -19.29 -6.79 -17.99
N PRO A 39 -18.70 -5.60 -18.25
CA PRO A 39 -18.54 -4.60 -17.21
C PRO A 39 -19.94 -4.19 -16.77
N ILE A 40 -20.25 -4.49 -15.51
CA ILE A 40 -21.46 -4.04 -14.85
C ILE A 40 -21.61 -2.54 -15.12
N ARG A 41 -22.62 -2.13 -15.92
CA ARG A 41 -22.82 -0.71 -16.25
C ARG A 41 -22.92 0.10 -14.96
N GLN A 42 -21.96 1.01 -14.78
CA GLN A 42 -21.96 1.97 -13.69
C GLN A 42 -22.96 3.06 -14.02
N THR A 43 -24.17 2.97 -13.47
CA THR A 43 -25.15 4.06 -13.55
C THR A 43 -24.85 5.10 -12.47
N PRO A 44 -25.26 6.38 -12.64
CA PRO A 44 -25.12 7.39 -11.59
C PRO A 44 -25.74 6.95 -10.25
N ALA A 45 -26.89 6.27 -10.31
CA ALA A 45 -27.53 5.68 -9.13
C ALA A 45 -26.65 4.63 -8.44
N ARG A 46 -25.95 3.79 -9.22
CA ARG A 46 -25.02 2.79 -8.69
C ARG A 46 -23.80 3.42 -8.04
N LEU A 47 -23.22 4.46 -8.65
CA LEU A 47 -22.10 5.20 -8.08
C LEU A 47 -22.52 5.87 -6.76
N ARG A 48 -23.71 6.46 -6.71
CA ARG A 48 -24.27 7.05 -5.49
C ARG A 48 -24.50 5.99 -4.40
N ALA A 49 -25.06 4.83 -4.74
CA ALA A 49 -25.25 3.72 -3.81
C ALA A 49 -23.92 3.17 -3.28
N GLN A 50 -22.89 3.05 -4.13
CA GLN A 50 -21.54 2.65 -3.72
C GLN A 50 -20.90 3.67 -2.77
N ALA A 51 -21.06 4.97 -3.06
CA ALA A 51 -20.56 6.04 -2.18
C ALA A 51 -21.24 6.01 -0.81
N LEU A 52 -22.57 5.87 -0.76
CA LEU A 52 -23.32 5.73 0.49
C LEU A 52 -22.92 4.46 1.26
N ALA A 53 -22.73 3.33 0.56
CA ALA A 53 -22.25 2.11 1.19
C ALA A 53 -20.84 2.28 1.77
N ALA A 54 -19.94 2.99 1.09
CA ALA A 54 -18.61 3.31 1.61
C ALA A 54 -18.70 4.19 2.87
N GLN A 55 -19.51 5.26 2.84
CA GLN A 55 -19.73 6.13 4.01
C GLN A 55 -20.30 5.35 5.20
N TRP A 56 -21.29 4.48 4.96
CA TRP A 56 -21.87 3.63 6.00
C TRP A 56 -20.83 2.67 6.61
N ARG A 57 -19.99 2.02 5.79
CA ARG A 57 -18.94 1.12 6.29
C ARG A 57 -17.94 1.84 7.18
N VAL A 58 -17.50 3.02 6.76
CA VAL A 58 -16.59 3.90 7.51
C VAL A 58 -17.23 4.31 8.85
N ALA A 59 -18.49 4.77 8.83
CA ALA A 59 -19.21 5.15 10.05
C ALA A 59 -19.43 3.97 11.02
N ASN A 60 -19.78 2.81 10.49
CA ASN A 60 -19.97 1.61 11.30
C ASN A 60 -18.65 1.12 11.92
N LEU A 61 -17.53 1.18 11.18
CA LEU A 61 -16.20 0.91 11.73
C LEU A 61 -15.82 1.90 12.84
N ALA A 62 -16.10 3.19 12.64
CA ALA A 62 -15.86 4.25 13.62
C ALA A 62 -16.63 4.02 14.94
N LEU A 63 -17.79 3.36 14.89
CA LEU A 63 -18.58 3.00 16.06
C LEU A 63 -18.03 1.74 16.76
N ARG A 64 -17.75 0.68 15.98
CA ARG A 64 -17.38 -0.64 16.53
C ARG A 64 -16.02 -0.68 17.20
N LEU A 65 -15.03 0.06 16.67
CA LEU A 65 -13.68 0.06 17.23
C LEU A 65 -13.64 0.57 18.68
N PRO A 66 -14.26 1.72 19.02
CA PRO A 66 -14.43 2.13 20.42
C PRO A 66 -15.19 1.14 21.29
N GLU A 67 -16.24 0.48 20.77
CA GLU A 67 -16.96 -0.57 21.50
C GLU A 67 -16.05 -1.76 21.84
N TYR A 68 -15.20 -2.17 20.90
CA TYR A 68 -14.21 -3.21 21.14
C TYR A 68 -13.17 -2.78 22.17
N ARG A 69 -12.68 -1.54 22.11
CA ARG A 69 -11.79 -0.99 23.15
C ARG A 69 -12.45 -1.13 24.53
N LYS A 70 -13.72 -0.74 24.66
CA LYS A 70 -14.47 -0.86 25.93
C LYS A 70 -14.58 -2.31 26.39
N ARG A 71 -14.84 -3.27 25.49
CA ARG A 71 -14.92 -4.71 25.81
C ARG A 71 -13.56 -5.32 26.17
N LEU A 72 -12.47 -4.82 25.59
CA LEU A 72 -11.11 -5.25 25.87
C LEU A 72 -10.56 -4.66 27.18
N GLN A 73 -11.10 -3.51 27.63
CA GLN A 73 -10.61 -2.76 28.79
C GLN A 73 -10.39 -3.62 30.06
N PRO A 74 -11.31 -4.50 30.48
CA PRO A 74 -11.10 -5.28 31.71
C PRO A 74 -9.89 -6.22 31.61
N GLU A 75 -9.66 -6.83 30.45
CA GLU A 75 -8.53 -7.72 30.21
C GLU A 75 -7.22 -6.94 30.09
N LEU A 76 -7.25 -5.78 29.43
CA LEU A 76 -6.08 -4.89 29.33
C LEU A 76 -5.64 -4.36 30.70
N LEU A 77 -6.59 -3.99 31.56
CA LEU A 77 -6.32 -3.56 32.93
C LEU A 77 -5.72 -4.70 33.76
N ARG A 78 -6.36 -5.88 33.73
CA ARG A 78 -5.87 -7.07 34.44
C ARG A 78 -4.43 -7.41 34.05
N ARG A 79 -4.11 -7.37 32.76
CA ARG A 79 -2.75 -7.63 32.26
C ARG A 79 -1.76 -6.60 32.76
N ARG A 80 -2.12 -5.32 32.74
CA ARG A 80 -1.30 -4.23 33.25
C ARG A 80 -1.02 -4.34 34.75
N GLU A 81 -2.02 -4.71 35.54
CA GLU A 81 -1.89 -4.92 36.99
C GLU A 81 -0.95 -6.08 37.33
N ARG A 82 -0.88 -7.09 36.46
CA ARG A 82 -0.03 -8.27 36.61
C ARG A 82 1.31 -8.17 35.90
N ASP A 83 1.59 -7.04 35.27
CA ASP A 83 2.74 -6.85 34.38
C ASP A 83 2.87 -7.95 33.32
N GLU A 84 1.73 -8.45 32.83
CA GLU A 84 1.65 -9.49 31.79
C GLU A 84 1.82 -8.83 30.40
N PRO A 85 2.93 -9.10 29.67
CA PRO A 85 3.15 -8.52 28.36
C PRO A 85 2.23 -9.12 27.29
N GLY A 86 2.17 -8.44 26.15
CA GLY A 86 1.40 -8.89 24.99
C GLY A 86 -0.06 -8.43 24.93
N PRO A 87 -0.74 -8.70 23.80
CA PRO A 87 -2.04 -8.15 23.48
C PRO A 87 -3.21 -8.90 24.14
N ALA A 88 -4.25 -8.16 24.51
CA ALA A 88 -5.54 -8.71 24.88
C ALA A 88 -6.27 -9.22 23.62
N LEU A 89 -6.85 -10.42 23.67
CA LEU A 89 -7.53 -11.05 22.53
C LEU A 89 -9.05 -11.06 22.73
N LEU A 90 -9.77 -10.46 21.78
CA LEU A 90 -11.22 -10.52 21.64
C LEU A 90 -11.57 -11.27 20.36
N ILE A 91 -12.51 -12.22 20.44
CA ILE A 91 -13.01 -12.94 19.27
C ILE A 91 -14.47 -12.58 19.09
N GLU A 92 -14.79 -12.06 17.94
CA GLU A 92 -16.11 -11.56 17.59
C GLU A 92 -16.87 -12.64 16.79
N SER A 93 -17.28 -13.71 17.47
CA SER A 93 -17.95 -14.87 16.86
C SER A 93 -19.11 -15.37 17.70
N SER A 94 -19.85 -16.36 17.17
CA SER A 94 -20.76 -17.17 17.99
C SER A 94 -20.00 -17.86 19.12
N GLU A 95 -20.71 -18.21 20.19
CA GLU A 95 -20.16 -18.90 21.36
C GLU A 95 -19.50 -20.25 21.01
N SER A 96 -19.97 -20.91 19.95
CA SER A 96 -19.41 -22.17 19.47
C SER A 96 -18.07 -22.05 18.74
N LEU A 97 -17.81 -20.93 18.06
CA LEU A 97 -16.58 -20.74 17.27
C LEU A 97 -15.46 -20.07 18.08
N ALA A 98 -15.81 -19.31 19.13
CA ALA A 98 -14.85 -18.54 19.89
C ALA A 98 -13.77 -19.41 20.57
N PRO A 99 -14.08 -20.57 21.19
CA PRO A 99 -13.07 -21.43 21.81
C PRO A 99 -12.04 -21.96 20.80
N LEU A 100 -12.51 -22.46 19.65
CA LEU A 100 -11.66 -23.01 18.59
C LEU A 100 -10.70 -21.97 18.02
N VAL A 101 -11.20 -20.77 17.72
CA VAL A 101 -10.36 -19.66 17.24
C VAL A 101 -9.35 -19.26 18.32
N ARG A 102 -9.76 -19.23 19.59
CA ARG A 102 -8.88 -18.86 20.71
C ARG A 102 -7.73 -19.84 20.87
N GLU A 103 -8.02 -21.14 20.88
CA GLU A 103 -7.04 -22.21 21.02
C GLU A 103 -5.97 -22.13 19.93
N ARG A 104 -6.36 -21.77 18.70
CA ARG A 104 -5.43 -21.69 17.58
C ARG A 104 -4.65 -20.37 17.52
N VAL A 105 -5.29 -19.25 17.83
CA VAL A 105 -4.72 -17.90 17.70
C VAL A 105 -3.85 -17.54 18.89
N ARG A 106 -4.26 -17.89 20.12
CA ARG A 106 -3.56 -17.45 21.34
C ARG A 106 -2.08 -17.86 21.37
N PRO A 107 -1.69 -19.12 21.14
CA PRO A 107 -0.28 -19.52 21.23
C PRO A 107 0.60 -18.79 20.20
N VAL A 108 0.08 -18.62 18.98
CA VAL A 108 0.80 -17.90 17.91
C VAL A 108 0.89 -16.41 18.24
N LEU A 109 -0.18 -15.83 18.79
CA LEU A 109 -0.20 -14.43 19.23
C LEU A 109 0.83 -14.19 20.33
N ASP A 110 0.92 -15.07 21.32
CA ASP A 110 1.89 -14.97 22.41
C ASP A 110 3.33 -15.06 21.87
N GLU A 111 3.58 -15.97 20.92
CA GLU A 111 4.88 -16.09 20.25
C GLU A 111 5.24 -14.82 19.45
N VAL A 112 4.32 -14.33 18.62
CA VAL A 112 4.50 -13.09 17.86
C VAL A 112 4.78 -11.92 18.80
N SER A 113 4.07 -11.86 19.93
CA SER A 113 4.20 -10.79 20.91
C SER A 113 5.58 -10.79 21.56
N ARG A 114 6.08 -11.98 21.92
CA ARG A 114 7.43 -12.16 22.45
C ARG A 114 8.49 -11.78 21.42
N GLN A 115 8.39 -12.26 20.19
CA GLN A 115 9.35 -11.99 19.12
C GLN A 115 9.41 -10.50 18.74
N LEU A 116 8.27 -9.80 18.80
CA LEU A 116 8.19 -8.38 18.50
C LEU A 116 8.49 -7.47 19.71
N GLY A 117 8.55 -8.03 20.93
CA GLY A 117 8.68 -7.24 22.15
C GLY A 117 7.44 -6.39 22.47
N LEU A 118 6.24 -6.91 22.19
CA LEU A 118 5.00 -6.17 22.49
C LEU A 118 4.76 -6.09 24.00
N GLY A 119 4.51 -4.88 24.50
CA GLY A 119 4.31 -4.64 25.93
C GLY A 119 5.50 -4.02 26.65
N VAL A 120 6.58 -3.69 25.93
CA VAL A 120 7.72 -2.92 26.47
C VAL A 120 7.34 -1.47 26.82
N THR A 121 6.26 -0.93 26.22
CA THR A 121 5.81 0.45 26.46
C THR A 121 4.48 0.54 27.19
N LYS A 122 4.10 1.77 27.54
CA LYS A 122 2.80 2.08 28.18
C LYS A 122 1.59 1.89 27.25
N VAL A 123 1.78 1.57 25.97
CA VAL A 123 0.67 1.34 25.03
C VAL A 123 0.36 -0.15 24.96
N SER A 124 -0.78 -0.53 25.53
CA SER A 124 -1.34 -1.87 25.45
C SER A 124 -2.05 -2.10 24.11
N VAL A 125 -1.97 -3.32 23.57
CA VAL A 125 -2.62 -3.67 22.30
C VAL A 125 -3.82 -4.57 22.55
N GLY A 126 -4.95 -4.24 21.95
CA GLY A 126 -6.11 -5.11 21.84
C GLY A 126 -6.21 -5.69 20.43
N LEU A 127 -6.22 -7.01 20.30
CA LEU A 127 -6.45 -7.71 19.04
C LEU A 127 -7.89 -8.22 19.00
N VAL A 128 -8.64 -7.81 17.97
CA VAL A 128 -10.00 -8.27 17.70
C VAL A 128 -9.97 -9.14 16.46
N VAL A 129 -10.38 -10.39 16.58
CA VAL A 129 -10.50 -11.33 15.45
C VAL A 129 -11.98 -11.45 15.09
N ASP A 130 -12.36 -10.99 13.90
CA ASP A 130 -13.74 -11.15 13.38
C ASP A 130 -13.77 -12.21 12.27
N PRO A 131 -14.21 -13.45 12.57
CA PRO A 131 -14.36 -14.50 11.57
C PRO A 131 -15.53 -14.29 10.59
N ARG A 132 -16.37 -13.26 10.76
CA ARG A 132 -17.55 -13.10 9.89
C ARG A 132 -17.16 -12.40 8.60
N ARG A 133 -17.54 -13.00 7.46
CA ARG A 133 -17.32 -12.41 6.12
C ARG A 133 -18.18 -11.17 5.90
N TYR A 134 -19.43 -11.27 6.33
CA TYR A 134 -20.41 -10.21 6.21
C TYR A 134 -21.01 -9.95 7.57
N VAL A 135 -20.87 -8.71 8.05
CA VAL A 135 -21.65 -8.22 9.17
C VAL A 135 -22.77 -7.37 8.58
N SER A 136 -24.00 -7.86 8.69
CA SER A 136 -25.19 -7.07 8.44
C SER A 136 -26.13 -7.27 9.61
N ALA A 137 -26.48 -6.19 10.30
CA ALA A 137 -27.45 -6.25 11.39
C ALA A 137 -28.84 -6.66 10.85
N LYS A 138 -29.11 -6.34 9.58
CA LYS A 138 -30.28 -6.78 8.81
C LYS A 138 -29.89 -6.88 7.33
N ALA A 139 -29.74 -8.09 6.80
CA ALA A 139 -29.27 -8.35 5.43
C ALA A 139 -30.05 -7.62 4.32
N ALA A 140 -31.30 -7.21 4.60
CA ALA A 140 -32.16 -6.44 3.70
C ALA A 140 -32.11 -4.91 3.89
N ALA A 141 -31.53 -4.39 4.99
CA ALA A 141 -31.60 -2.96 5.34
C ALA A 141 -30.24 -2.28 5.49
N THR A 142 -29.15 -3.02 5.73
CA THR A 142 -27.80 -2.48 5.88
C THR A 142 -26.83 -3.07 4.86
N PRO A 143 -25.98 -2.25 4.20
CA PRO A 143 -24.94 -2.75 3.31
C PRO A 143 -24.09 -3.81 4.01
N SER A 144 -23.70 -4.86 3.30
CA SER A 144 -22.73 -5.80 3.84
C SER A 144 -21.39 -5.10 4.06
N GLN A 145 -20.84 -5.27 5.26
CA GLN A 145 -19.42 -5.01 5.52
C GLN A 145 -18.62 -6.17 4.94
N ASP A 146 -17.74 -5.86 3.98
CA ASP A 146 -16.72 -6.78 3.50
C ASP A 146 -15.44 -6.42 4.26
N PHE A 147 -15.18 -7.10 5.37
CA PHE A 147 -13.92 -6.95 6.10
C PHE A 147 -12.84 -7.74 5.36
N ALA A 148 -12.37 -7.19 4.24
CA ALA A 148 -11.27 -7.79 3.49
C ALA A 148 -9.89 -7.33 4.02
N SER A 149 -9.85 -6.51 5.08
CA SER A 149 -8.62 -5.95 5.58
C SER A 149 -8.68 -5.48 7.03
N PRO A 150 -7.52 -5.32 7.69
CA PRO A 150 -7.45 -4.85 9.05
C PRO A 150 -7.98 -3.42 9.22
N ALA A 151 -8.52 -3.15 10.40
CA ALA A 151 -8.82 -1.80 10.85
C ALA A 151 -8.14 -1.51 12.19
N TYR A 152 -7.78 -0.26 12.44
CA TYR A 152 -7.03 0.14 13.63
C TYR A 152 -7.72 1.26 14.36
N LEU A 153 -7.57 1.33 15.68
CA LEU A 153 -7.94 2.46 16.53
C LEU A 153 -6.72 2.86 17.35
N PHE A 154 -6.21 4.07 17.13
CA PHE A 154 -4.97 4.53 17.74
C PHE A 154 -5.20 5.17 19.11
N PRO A 155 -4.17 5.23 19.97
CA PRO A 155 -4.21 6.05 21.17
C PRO A 155 -4.50 7.52 20.84
N ASP A 156 -5.40 8.15 21.59
CA ASP A 156 -5.82 9.54 21.41
C ASP A 156 -5.91 10.29 22.75
N SER A 157 -6.49 11.49 22.77
CA SER A 157 -6.63 12.29 24.00
C SER A 157 -7.54 11.63 25.05
N SER A 158 -8.47 10.77 24.64
CA SER A 158 -9.40 10.06 25.53
C SER A 158 -8.79 8.79 26.12
N ASP A 159 -7.94 8.11 25.37
CA ASP A 159 -7.16 6.96 25.84
C ASP A 159 -5.80 6.95 25.15
N ARG A 160 -4.76 7.38 25.88
CA ARG A 160 -3.38 7.44 25.41
C ARG A 160 -2.64 6.10 25.53
N THR A 161 -3.30 5.06 26.01
CA THR A 161 -2.65 3.80 26.40
C THR A 161 -3.12 2.58 25.62
N THR A 162 -4.10 2.72 24.72
CA THR A 162 -4.67 1.56 24.02
C THR A 162 -4.69 1.73 22.51
N CYS A 163 -4.06 0.78 21.81
CA CYS A 163 -4.22 0.59 20.36
C CYS A 163 -5.05 -0.67 20.11
N VAL A 164 -6.09 -0.57 19.27
CA VAL A 164 -6.91 -1.74 18.90
C VAL A 164 -6.68 -2.09 17.43
N ALA A 165 -6.41 -3.35 17.13
CA ALA A 165 -6.34 -3.90 15.78
C ALA A 165 -7.49 -4.89 15.57
N LEU A 166 -8.37 -4.61 14.63
CA LEU A 166 -9.41 -5.50 14.15
C LEU A 166 -8.91 -6.22 12.90
N ILE A 167 -8.85 -7.55 12.94
CA ILE A 167 -8.34 -8.37 11.85
C ILE A 167 -9.44 -9.35 11.39
N PRO A 168 -9.78 -9.37 10.09
CA PRO A 168 -10.75 -10.33 9.58
C PRO A 168 -10.15 -11.73 9.54
N ALA A 169 -10.96 -12.74 9.87
CA ALA A 169 -10.61 -14.16 9.78
C ALA A 169 -11.57 -14.97 8.90
N TRP A 170 -12.42 -14.30 8.13
CA TRP A 170 -13.52 -14.95 7.42
C TRP A 170 -13.07 -15.90 6.31
N GLU A 171 -12.01 -15.54 5.59
CA GLU A 171 -11.42 -16.40 4.55
C GLU A 171 -10.97 -17.75 5.11
N TRP A 172 -10.79 -17.81 6.43
CA TRP A 172 -10.24 -18.96 7.12
C TRP A 172 -11.22 -19.67 8.03
N THR A 173 -12.46 -19.21 8.18
CA THR A 173 -13.47 -19.95 8.95
C THR A 173 -13.68 -21.39 8.46
N ARG A 174 -13.43 -21.66 7.17
CA ARG A 174 -13.45 -23.02 6.60
C ARG A 174 -12.12 -23.77 6.67
N THR A 175 -11.00 -23.10 6.98
CA THR A 175 -9.64 -23.66 6.82
C THR A 175 -8.70 -23.41 8.00
N LEU A 176 -9.12 -22.74 9.07
CA LEU A 176 -8.33 -22.51 10.30
C LEU A 176 -7.85 -23.84 10.91
N ALA A 177 -8.67 -24.89 10.79
CA ALA A 177 -8.32 -26.24 11.21
C ALA A 177 -7.16 -26.86 10.40
N GLY A 178 -6.96 -26.43 9.15
CA GLY A 178 -5.92 -26.95 8.25
C GLY A 178 -4.72 -26.02 8.02
N MET A 179 -4.68 -24.84 8.66
CA MET A 179 -3.58 -23.90 8.48
C MET A 179 -2.34 -24.29 9.28
N VAL A 180 -1.19 -24.30 8.61
CA VAL A 180 0.10 -24.41 9.26
C VAL A 180 0.37 -23.17 10.14
N PRO A 181 1.00 -23.32 11.32
CA PRO A 181 1.25 -22.22 12.25
C PRO A 181 1.90 -20.98 11.62
N ALA A 182 2.84 -21.16 10.69
CA ALA A 182 3.54 -20.07 10.00
C ALA A 182 2.60 -19.12 9.24
N ARG A 183 1.50 -19.63 8.67
CA ARG A 183 0.54 -18.79 7.94
C ARG A 183 -0.32 -17.94 8.89
N ILE A 184 -0.64 -18.48 10.07
CA ILE A 184 -1.36 -17.76 11.13
C ILE A 184 -0.46 -16.66 11.70
N GLU A 185 0.83 -16.95 11.85
CA GLU A 185 1.83 -16.01 12.33
C GLU A 185 1.97 -14.79 11.40
N ASP A 186 2.16 -15.03 10.09
CA ASP A 186 2.23 -13.97 9.07
C ASP A 186 0.95 -13.11 9.05
N TRP A 187 -0.21 -13.77 9.19
CA TRP A 187 -1.49 -13.07 9.29
C TRP A 187 -1.58 -12.19 10.53
N ILE A 188 -1.29 -12.72 11.71
CA ILE A 188 -1.35 -11.96 12.98
C ILE A 188 -0.41 -10.76 12.91
N ARG A 189 0.82 -10.95 12.41
CA ARG A 189 1.81 -9.87 12.29
C ARG A 189 1.32 -8.76 11.35
N THR A 190 0.89 -9.13 10.15
CA THR A 190 0.31 -8.17 9.20
C THR A 190 -0.95 -7.51 9.78
N GLY A 191 -1.72 -8.26 10.56
CA GLY A 191 -2.92 -7.80 11.22
C GLY A 191 -2.67 -6.77 12.33
N LEU A 192 -1.65 -6.97 13.16
CA LEU A 192 -1.24 -6.03 14.22
C LEU A 192 -0.81 -4.68 13.65
N GLY A 193 -0.15 -4.68 12.49
CA GLY A 193 0.22 -3.50 11.73
C GLY A 193 0.77 -2.35 12.57
N PRO A 194 0.23 -1.12 12.46
CA PRO A 194 0.78 0.01 13.19
C PRO A 194 0.66 -0.13 14.71
N CYS A 195 -0.30 -0.89 15.24
CA CYS A 195 -0.40 -1.10 16.69
C CYS A 195 0.83 -1.81 17.28
N ALA A 196 1.54 -2.64 16.50
CA ALA A 196 2.80 -3.21 16.94
C ALA A 196 3.87 -2.12 17.16
N PHE A 197 3.96 -1.14 16.26
CA PHE A 197 4.89 -0.01 16.43
C PHE A 197 4.55 0.83 17.67
N TYR A 198 3.26 1.11 17.90
CA TYR A 198 2.82 1.81 19.11
C TYR A 198 3.17 1.04 20.39
N ALA A 199 3.02 -0.29 20.39
CA ALA A 199 3.32 -1.14 21.55
C ALA A 199 4.80 -1.17 21.93
N VAL A 200 5.69 -1.01 20.94
CA VAL A 200 7.14 -1.12 21.11
C VAL A 200 7.82 0.24 21.26
N TYR A 201 7.32 1.27 20.58
CA TYR A 201 7.95 2.60 20.53
C TYR A 201 7.12 3.71 21.17
N GLY A 202 5.90 3.40 21.63
CA GLY A 202 4.98 4.36 22.22
C GLY A 202 4.27 5.23 21.17
N ALA A 203 3.66 6.32 21.61
CA ALA A 203 3.02 7.26 20.70
C ALA A 203 4.08 8.09 19.95
N PRO A 204 4.01 8.17 18.60
CA PRO A 204 5.01 8.92 17.84
C PRO A 204 4.95 10.43 18.13
N GLY A 205 6.12 11.05 17.96
CA GLY A 205 6.28 12.50 17.94
C GLY A 205 5.32 13.16 16.96
N LYS A 206 5.02 14.45 17.18
CA LYS A 206 3.97 15.17 16.43
C LYS A 206 4.16 15.02 14.91
N GLU A 207 5.36 15.29 14.42
CA GLU A 207 5.70 15.27 12.99
C GLU A 207 5.60 13.86 12.38
N VAL A 208 6.14 12.84 13.06
CA VAL A 208 6.08 11.45 12.61
C VAL A 208 4.64 10.94 12.58
N ARG A 209 3.87 11.23 13.62
CA ARG A 209 2.43 10.89 13.69
C ARG A 209 1.67 11.54 12.54
N HIS A 210 2.00 12.80 12.24
CA HIS A 210 1.39 13.58 11.18
C HIS A 210 1.61 12.95 9.81
N TRP A 211 2.87 12.67 9.52
CA TRP A 211 3.30 12.04 8.30
C TRP A 211 2.66 10.66 8.13
N LEU A 212 2.67 9.81 9.16
CA LEU A 212 2.03 8.49 9.11
C LEU A 212 0.54 8.57 8.84
N ALA A 213 -0.17 9.48 9.49
CA ALA A 213 -1.60 9.64 9.28
C ALA A 213 -1.95 10.09 7.85
N LYS A 214 -1.23 11.07 7.29
CA LYS A 214 -1.43 11.50 5.90
C LYS A 214 -1.07 10.41 4.89
N ARG A 215 -0.16 9.52 5.27
CA ARG A 215 0.18 8.34 4.50
C ARG A 215 -0.79 7.16 4.68
N GLY A 216 -1.78 7.28 5.57
CA GLY A 216 -2.67 6.16 5.91
C GLY A 216 -1.91 4.98 6.53
N TYR A 217 -0.80 5.27 7.22
CA TYR A 217 0.13 4.32 7.81
C TYR A 217 0.67 3.26 6.83
N ASP A 218 0.68 3.55 5.53
CA ASP A 218 1.12 2.61 4.49
C ASP A 218 2.58 2.16 4.64
N LEU A 219 3.40 2.85 5.45
CA LEU A 219 4.79 2.49 5.76
C LEU A 219 4.99 1.64 7.02
N ALA A 220 3.92 1.49 7.82
CA ALA A 220 3.94 0.85 9.15
C ALA A 220 2.94 -0.33 9.23
N ARG A 221 2.60 -0.94 8.09
CA ARG A 221 1.56 -1.99 8.02
C ARG A 221 2.07 -3.37 8.40
N VAL A 222 3.34 -3.65 8.20
CA VAL A 222 3.91 -4.98 8.38
C VAL A 222 5.10 -4.89 9.34
N PRO A 223 4.93 -5.29 10.61
CA PRO A 223 5.97 -5.23 11.64
C PRO A 223 6.90 -6.44 11.55
N PHE A 224 7.66 -6.59 10.46
CA PHE A 224 8.67 -7.66 10.31
C PHE A 224 10.08 -7.11 10.50
N TRP A 225 10.38 -6.54 11.68
CA TRP A 225 11.73 -6.01 11.98
C TRP A 225 12.66 -7.03 12.63
N ASP A 226 12.12 -8.10 13.18
CA ASP A 226 12.82 -9.20 13.86
C ASP A 226 13.39 -10.25 12.89
N ARG A 227 12.96 -10.23 11.63
CA ARG A 227 13.41 -11.17 10.60
C ARG A 227 13.62 -10.48 9.27
N GLU A 228 14.53 -11.03 8.47
CA GLU A 228 14.60 -10.68 7.05
C GLU A 228 13.57 -11.51 6.28
N ARG A 229 12.82 -10.85 5.39
CA ARG A 229 11.98 -11.55 4.41
C ARG A 229 12.67 -11.40 3.05
N PRO A 230 13.45 -12.40 2.61
CA PRO A 230 14.10 -12.32 1.31
C PRO A 230 13.03 -12.43 0.23
N GLU A 231 12.55 -11.29 -0.25
CA GLU A 231 11.76 -11.25 -1.47
C GLU A 231 12.73 -11.03 -2.63
N ARG A 232 12.87 -12.07 -3.44
CA ARG A 232 13.75 -12.00 -4.60
C ARG A 232 13.02 -11.24 -5.71
N PRO A 233 13.73 -10.58 -6.64
CA PRO A 233 13.08 -9.81 -7.70
C PRO A 233 12.06 -10.59 -8.54
N GLN A 234 12.24 -11.90 -8.71
CA GLN A 234 11.27 -12.79 -9.37
C GLN A 234 9.92 -12.91 -8.65
N ASP A 235 9.86 -12.63 -7.36
CA ASP A 235 8.64 -12.64 -6.54
C ASP A 235 7.92 -11.29 -6.60
N SER A 236 8.52 -10.30 -7.27
CA SER A 236 7.94 -8.99 -7.41
C SER A 236 6.80 -8.97 -8.43
N PHE A 237 5.64 -8.48 -8.00
CA PHE A 237 4.45 -8.35 -8.84
C PHE A 237 4.57 -7.29 -9.95
N VAL A 238 5.68 -6.56 -10.03
CA VAL A 238 5.98 -5.64 -11.14
C VAL A 238 6.91 -6.26 -12.19
N MET A 239 7.33 -7.52 -11.97
CA MET A 239 8.16 -8.29 -12.88
C MET A 239 7.42 -9.55 -13.34
N TYR A 240 7.83 -10.09 -14.48
CA TYR A 240 7.44 -11.46 -14.85
C TYR A 240 8.16 -12.46 -13.94
N GLN A 241 7.61 -13.67 -13.80
CA GLN A 241 8.16 -14.74 -12.94
C GLN A 241 9.63 -15.09 -13.21
N ASN A 242 10.14 -14.75 -14.40
CA ASN A 242 11.54 -14.95 -14.76
C ASN A 242 12.49 -13.87 -14.20
N GLY A 243 11.98 -12.86 -13.49
CA GLY A 243 12.77 -11.80 -12.83
C GLY A 243 13.57 -10.89 -13.77
N THR A 244 13.42 -11.01 -15.09
CA THR A 244 14.23 -10.27 -16.07
C THR A 244 13.43 -9.25 -16.88
N ARG A 245 12.10 -9.43 -16.96
CA ARG A 245 11.22 -8.54 -17.74
C ARG A 245 10.26 -7.81 -16.82
N TRP A 246 10.07 -6.52 -17.10
CA TRP A 246 9.10 -5.67 -16.41
C TRP A 246 7.68 -5.96 -16.89
N TRP A 247 6.75 -6.07 -15.94
CA TRP A 247 5.32 -6.07 -16.23
C TRP A 247 4.79 -4.64 -16.20
N TRP A 248 4.92 -3.94 -17.32
CA TRP A 248 4.62 -2.51 -17.45
C TRP A 248 3.20 -2.11 -17.00
N ARG A 249 2.21 -2.99 -17.16
CA ARG A 249 0.84 -2.74 -16.68
C ARG A 249 0.79 -2.54 -15.15
N SER A 250 1.65 -3.20 -14.39
CA SER A 250 1.76 -3.00 -12.95
C SER A 250 2.58 -1.77 -12.61
N VAL A 251 3.68 -1.54 -13.34
CA VAL A 251 4.51 -0.34 -13.17
C VAL A 251 3.69 0.94 -13.36
N TYR A 252 2.83 0.99 -14.38
CA TYR A 252 2.00 2.18 -14.67
C TYR A 252 0.84 2.41 -13.68
N GLN A 253 0.63 1.52 -12.71
CA GLN A 253 -0.33 1.76 -11.62
C GLN A 253 0.28 2.60 -10.49
N PHE A 254 1.60 2.76 -10.48
CA PHE A 254 2.29 3.53 -9.45
C PHE A 254 2.34 5.04 -9.77
N PRO A 255 2.37 5.91 -8.75
CA PRO A 255 2.63 7.34 -8.94
C PRO A 255 3.98 7.61 -9.61
N VAL A 256 4.10 8.76 -10.29
CA VAL A 256 5.35 9.16 -11.00
C VAL A 256 6.57 9.20 -10.06
N THR A 257 6.39 9.60 -8.81
CA THR A 257 7.47 9.59 -7.79
C THR A 257 7.96 8.18 -7.47
N ALA A 258 7.05 7.21 -7.39
CA ALA A 258 7.38 5.81 -7.18
C ALA A 258 8.12 5.22 -8.39
N ILE A 259 7.65 5.54 -9.61
CA ILE A 259 8.31 5.14 -10.86
C ILE A 259 9.71 5.76 -10.96
N GLY A 260 9.86 7.04 -10.62
CA GLY A 260 11.17 7.70 -10.57
C GLY A 260 12.11 7.05 -9.55
N CYS A 261 11.60 6.61 -8.40
CA CYS A 261 12.38 5.86 -7.43
C CYS A 261 12.80 4.48 -7.97
N MET A 262 11.89 3.77 -8.64
CA MET A 262 12.20 2.50 -9.31
C MET A 262 13.27 2.67 -10.40
N ALA A 263 13.34 3.85 -11.03
CA ALA A 263 14.40 4.24 -11.97
C ALA A 263 15.71 4.69 -11.32
N GLY A 264 15.82 4.67 -9.98
CA GLY A 264 17.04 5.03 -9.25
C GLY A 264 17.21 6.53 -8.97
N ARG A 265 16.17 7.35 -9.15
CA ARG A 265 16.24 8.80 -8.86
C ARG A 265 16.03 9.03 -7.36
N THR A 266 17.10 9.35 -6.64
CA THR A 266 17.08 9.57 -5.18
C THR A 266 16.10 10.67 -4.75
N THR A 267 15.95 11.75 -5.52
CA THR A 267 14.97 12.80 -5.27
C THR A 267 13.52 12.30 -5.36
N SER A 268 13.25 11.39 -6.30
CA SER A 268 11.94 10.75 -6.45
C SER A 268 11.69 9.74 -5.32
N CYS A 269 12.72 9.01 -4.88
CA CYS A 269 12.63 8.14 -3.70
C CYS A 269 12.32 8.94 -2.43
N ARG A 270 13.02 10.06 -2.19
CA ARG A 270 12.73 10.97 -1.08
C ARG A 270 11.28 11.47 -1.14
N ALA A 271 10.84 11.97 -2.29
CA ALA A 271 9.46 12.43 -2.46
C ALA A 271 8.43 11.31 -2.24
N ALA A 272 8.72 10.09 -2.69
CA ALA A 272 7.85 8.93 -2.52
C ALA A 272 7.66 8.54 -1.05
N VAL A 273 8.68 8.70 -0.19
CA VAL A 273 8.60 8.49 1.27
C VAL A 273 7.91 9.66 1.97
N LEU A 274 8.27 10.89 1.62
CA LEU A 274 7.83 12.09 2.35
C LEU A 274 6.51 12.68 1.86
N SER A 275 5.98 12.19 0.74
CA SER A 275 4.74 12.69 0.12
C SER A 275 3.66 12.94 1.17
N GLY A 276 3.29 14.21 1.32
CA GLY A 276 2.24 14.65 2.21
C GLY A 276 2.69 15.16 3.57
N ALA A 277 3.95 15.05 3.98
CA ALA A 277 4.40 15.52 5.30
C ALA A 277 4.15 17.02 5.57
N ALA A 278 4.00 17.86 4.54
CA ALA A 278 4.04 19.33 4.66
C ALA A 278 2.69 20.10 4.59
N GLU A 279 1.53 19.45 4.38
CA GLU A 279 0.29 20.19 4.02
C GLU A 279 -0.91 19.93 4.95
N TRP A 280 -0.77 19.97 6.28
CA TRP A 280 -1.93 19.81 7.17
C TRP A 280 -1.85 20.64 8.45
N THR A 281 -2.97 21.28 8.79
CA THR A 281 -3.12 22.27 9.89
C THR A 281 -4.27 21.94 10.84
N GLY A 282 -4.92 20.78 10.73
CA GLY A 282 -6.01 20.36 11.61
C GLY A 282 -5.53 19.75 12.94
N ASP A 283 -6.43 19.12 13.71
CA ASP A 283 -6.07 18.22 14.84
C ASP A 283 -6.85 16.88 14.77
N SER A 284 -7.67 16.73 13.73
CA SER A 284 -8.58 15.61 13.49
C SER A 284 -7.84 14.47 12.77
N LEU A 285 -6.84 13.88 13.39
CA LEU A 285 -6.21 12.67 12.84
C LEU A 285 -7.26 11.55 12.75
N PRO A 286 -7.24 10.71 11.69
CA PRO A 286 -8.16 9.60 11.61
C PRO A 286 -7.93 8.71 12.84
N ARG A 287 -8.90 8.73 13.77
CA ARG A 287 -8.85 7.93 14.99
C ARG A 287 -8.81 6.45 14.67
N PHE A 288 -9.38 6.10 13.53
CA PHE A 288 -9.36 4.78 12.98
C PHE A 288 -8.85 4.76 11.53
N LEU A 289 -8.21 3.67 11.16
CA LEU A 289 -7.74 3.42 9.81
C LEU A 289 -8.42 2.17 9.27
N GLU A 290 -9.13 2.28 8.15
CA GLU A 290 -9.56 1.13 7.34
C GLU A 290 -8.50 0.91 6.26
N SER A 291 -7.88 -0.27 6.23
CA SER A 291 -7.11 -0.67 5.06
C SER A 291 -8.12 -1.07 3.98
N ASP A 292 -8.37 -0.29 2.93
CA ASP A 292 -9.09 -0.83 1.76
C ASP A 292 -8.10 -1.66 0.92
N PRO A 293 -8.27 -2.98 0.78
CA PRO A 293 -7.35 -3.79 0.01
C PRO A 293 -7.35 -3.39 -1.46
N ARG A 294 -8.49 -2.97 -2.03
CA ARG A 294 -8.62 -2.61 -3.45
C ARG A 294 -8.01 -1.28 -3.83
N ALA A 295 -7.95 -0.36 -2.88
CA ALA A 295 -7.24 0.90 -3.01
C ALA A 295 -5.76 0.76 -2.60
N TRP A 296 -5.42 -0.14 -1.67
CA TRP A 296 -4.06 -0.31 -1.16
C TRP A 296 -3.07 -0.63 -2.27
N TRP A 297 -3.34 -1.62 -3.13
CA TRP A 297 -2.42 -1.98 -4.22
C TRP A 297 -2.27 -0.86 -5.28
N ARG A 298 -3.27 0.01 -5.45
CA ARG A 298 -3.23 1.14 -6.41
C ARG A 298 -2.71 2.44 -5.79
N GLY A 299 -2.67 2.51 -4.47
CA GLY A 299 -2.25 3.68 -3.71
C GLY A 299 -0.81 3.61 -3.19
N GLN A 300 -0.11 2.49 -3.42
CA GLN A 300 1.28 2.35 -3.00
C GLN A 300 2.15 3.43 -3.64
N ARG A 301 2.80 4.24 -2.80
CA ARG A 301 3.75 5.26 -3.25
C ARG A 301 5.18 4.74 -3.33
N LEU A 302 5.41 3.54 -2.79
CA LEU A 302 6.66 2.79 -2.89
C LEU A 302 6.31 1.33 -3.09
N LEU A 303 7.11 0.64 -3.90
CA LEU A 303 7.01 -0.81 -4.00
C LEU A 303 7.30 -1.39 -2.61
N TYR A 304 6.37 -2.20 -2.08
CA TYR A 304 6.44 -2.75 -0.72
C TYR A 304 6.53 -1.71 0.40
N SER A 305 5.77 -0.62 0.23
CA SER A 305 5.69 0.45 1.23
C SER A 305 5.36 -0.10 2.62
N ASP A 306 4.51 -1.11 2.70
CA ASP A 306 3.95 -1.73 3.92
C ASP A 306 4.98 -2.17 4.98
N ARG A 307 6.19 -2.56 4.55
CA ARG A 307 7.29 -2.97 5.43
C ARG A 307 8.40 -1.93 5.60
N TYR A 308 8.30 -0.77 4.96
CA TYR A 308 9.38 0.22 4.91
C TYR A 308 9.91 0.57 6.30
N LEU A 309 9.05 0.89 7.27
CA LEU A 309 9.52 1.23 8.62
C LEU A 309 10.04 0.02 9.41
N ALA A 310 9.53 -1.19 9.17
CA ALA A 310 10.10 -2.38 9.78
C ALA A 310 11.53 -2.64 9.29
N ASP A 311 11.80 -2.38 8.01
CA ASP A 311 13.15 -2.43 7.47
C ASP A 311 14.05 -1.32 8.01
N VAL A 312 13.51 -0.11 8.24
CA VAL A 312 14.26 0.95 8.92
C VAL A 312 14.62 0.53 10.34
N VAL A 313 13.66 -0.01 11.13
CA VAL A 313 13.92 -0.53 12.48
C VAL A 313 15.06 -1.54 12.46
N ARG A 314 14.98 -2.52 11.55
CA ARG A 314 15.99 -3.59 11.43
C ARG A 314 17.37 -3.04 11.11
N GLU A 315 17.45 -2.05 10.21
CA GLU A 315 18.72 -1.46 9.78
C GLU A 315 19.36 -0.57 10.86
N VAL A 316 18.57 0.29 11.51
CA VAL A 316 19.10 1.29 12.45
C VAL A 316 19.16 0.78 13.89
N GLY A 317 18.37 -0.23 14.22
CA GLY A 317 18.19 -0.78 15.56
C GLY A 317 17.15 -0.01 16.40
N HIS A 318 16.73 -0.65 17.49
CA HIS A 318 15.65 -0.17 18.36
C HIS A 318 15.86 1.28 18.83
N ASP A 319 17.01 1.60 19.43
CA ASP A 319 17.23 2.92 20.05
C ASP A 319 17.24 4.07 19.05
N ARG A 320 17.84 3.86 17.86
CA ARG A 320 17.86 4.88 16.80
C ARG A 320 16.47 5.07 16.21
N PHE A 321 15.73 3.98 16.03
CA PHE A 321 14.37 4.08 15.55
C PHE A 321 13.47 4.77 16.57
N LEU A 322 13.62 4.47 17.87
CA LEU A 322 12.88 5.11 18.94
C LEU A 322 13.13 6.64 18.98
N ARG A 323 14.37 7.07 18.76
CA ARG A 323 14.71 8.50 18.64
C ARG A 323 14.04 9.15 17.43
N PHE A 324 14.05 8.48 16.27
CA PHE A 324 13.31 8.94 15.10
C PHE A 324 11.81 9.03 15.39
N TRP A 325 11.22 7.95 15.92
CA TRP A 325 9.79 7.80 16.17
C TRP A 325 9.24 8.91 17.07
N ASN A 326 10.03 9.31 18.08
CA ASN A 326 9.68 10.35 19.04
C ASN A 326 10.25 11.73 18.68
N SER A 327 10.91 11.89 17.52
CA SER A 327 11.56 13.15 17.17
C SER A 327 10.53 14.27 16.95
N PRO A 328 10.82 15.50 17.45
CA PRO A 328 10.06 16.69 17.11
C PRO A 328 10.48 17.30 15.76
N ASP A 329 11.59 16.85 15.17
CA ASP A 329 12.14 17.41 13.93
C ASP A 329 11.29 16.97 12.72
N PRO A 330 11.39 17.71 11.59
CA PRO A 330 10.80 17.28 10.33
C PRO A 330 11.21 15.85 9.99
N VAL A 331 10.26 15.05 9.50
CA VAL A 331 10.46 13.60 9.25
C VAL A 331 11.67 13.33 8.36
N ASP A 332 11.92 14.15 7.35
CA ASP A 332 13.10 14.00 6.48
C ASP A 332 14.41 14.08 7.28
N THR A 333 14.52 15.10 8.13
CA THR A 333 15.68 15.33 9.01
C THR A 333 15.81 14.21 10.04
N ALA A 334 14.72 13.88 10.74
CA ALA A 334 14.72 12.84 11.78
C ALA A 334 15.07 11.46 11.21
N LEU A 335 14.50 11.12 10.04
CA LEU A 335 14.75 9.85 9.38
C LEU A 335 16.16 9.79 8.80
N ALA A 336 16.64 10.88 8.17
CA ALA A 336 18.02 10.96 7.70
C ALA A 336 19.03 10.82 8.85
N ALA A 337 18.75 11.43 10.01
CA ALA A 337 19.58 11.31 11.20
C ALA A 337 19.62 9.86 11.73
N ALA A 338 18.48 9.16 11.78
CA ALA A 338 18.44 7.76 12.19
C ALA A 338 19.18 6.83 11.20
N LEU A 339 18.98 7.07 9.90
CA LEU A 339 19.60 6.30 8.81
C LEU A 339 21.11 6.61 8.65
N LYS A 340 21.58 7.75 9.19
CA LYS A 340 22.91 8.33 8.94
C LYS A 340 23.20 8.54 7.44
N MET A 341 22.16 8.81 6.66
CA MET A 341 22.27 9.11 5.23
C MET A 341 20.98 9.77 4.72
N PRO A 342 21.00 10.45 3.57
CA PRO A 342 19.79 11.04 2.99
C PRO A 342 18.69 9.99 2.74
N VAL A 343 17.44 10.32 3.08
CA VAL A 343 16.29 9.42 2.93
C VAL A 343 16.17 8.87 1.52
N GLY A 344 16.39 9.73 0.52
CA GLY A 344 16.32 9.35 -0.90
C GLY A 344 17.35 8.31 -1.32
N GLU A 345 18.58 8.42 -0.81
CA GLU A 345 19.66 7.47 -1.09
C GLU A 345 19.44 6.13 -0.39
N TRP A 346 19.04 6.16 0.89
CA TRP A 346 18.71 4.92 1.60
C TRP A 346 17.57 4.18 0.91
N THR A 347 16.53 4.91 0.52
CA THR A 347 15.33 4.36 -0.12
C THR A 347 15.64 3.79 -1.50
N GLU A 348 16.53 4.41 -2.28
CA GLU A 348 16.97 3.85 -3.56
C GLU A 348 17.63 2.49 -3.37
N ARG A 349 18.59 2.40 -2.43
CA ARG A 349 19.28 1.14 -2.08
C ARG A 349 18.31 0.10 -1.53
N TRP A 350 17.40 0.52 -0.67
CA TRP A 350 16.34 -0.33 -0.12
C TRP A 350 15.46 -0.92 -1.22
N GLN A 351 15.02 -0.12 -2.20
CA GLN A 351 14.23 -0.60 -3.34
C GLN A 351 15.00 -1.56 -4.24
N ARG A 352 16.33 -1.39 -4.38
CA ARG A 352 17.16 -2.28 -5.20
C ARG A 352 17.14 -3.73 -4.74
N ARG A 353 16.79 -3.98 -3.47
CA ARG A 353 16.66 -5.34 -2.93
C ARG A 353 15.49 -6.11 -3.54
N PHE A 354 14.46 -5.40 -4.01
CA PHE A 354 13.24 -6.01 -4.54
C PHE A 354 13.17 -5.99 -6.06
N VAL A 355 13.78 -5.01 -6.72
CA VAL A 355 13.72 -4.88 -8.18
C VAL A 355 15.00 -4.29 -8.75
N PRO A 356 15.41 -4.69 -9.98
CA PRO A 356 16.48 -4.01 -10.71
C PRO A 356 16.06 -2.58 -11.05
N ARG A 357 17.02 -1.75 -11.51
CA ARG A 357 16.69 -0.38 -11.94
C ARG A 357 15.77 -0.43 -13.15
N LEU A 358 14.69 0.33 -13.08
CA LEU A 358 13.79 0.51 -14.21
C LEU A 358 14.57 1.23 -15.32
N PRO A 359 14.60 0.74 -16.56
CA PRO A 359 15.37 1.33 -17.66
C PRO A 359 14.66 2.58 -18.20
N LEU A 360 14.48 3.60 -17.35
CA LEU A 360 14.03 4.93 -17.73
C LEU A 360 15.25 5.85 -17.84
N GLY A 361 15.99 5.68 -18.92
CA GLY A 361 17.05 6.60 -19.30
C GLY A 361 16.48 7.91 -19.89
N PRO A 362 17.29 8.99 -19.92
CA PRO A 362 16.93 10.22 -20.64
C PRO A 362 16.86 10.00 -22.16
N ALA A 363 17.46 8.93 -22.67
CA ALA A 363 17.45 8.56 -24.08
C ALA A 363 16.38 7.48 -24.35
N ALA A 364 15.60 7.68 -25.42
CA ALA A 364 14.80 6.61 -25.98
C ALA A 364 15.70 5.41 -26.30
N PRO A 365 15.23 4.16 -26.11
CA PRO A 365 16.01 3.00 -26.49
C PRO A 365 16.43 3.13 -27.95
N LEU A 366 17.70 2.84 -28.27
CA LEU A 366 18.27 3.01 -29.62
C LEU A 366 17.38 2.38 -30.69
N SER A 367 16.75 1.24 -30.39
CA SER A 367 15.78 0.58 -31.26
C SER A 367 14.58 1.47 -31.62
N ALA A 368 14.02 2.22 -30.66
CA ALA A 368 12.92 3.15 -30.92
C ALA A 368 13.38 4.38 -31.70
N THR A 369 14.59 4.89 -31.44
CA THR A 369 15.19 5.97 -32.23
C THR A 369 15.43 5.54 -33.68
N VAL A 370 16.01 4.35 -33.88
CA VAL A 370 16.24 3.77 -35.21
C VAL A 370 14.92 3.52 -35.92
N LEU A 371 13.91 2.96 -35.24
CA LEU A 371 12.59 2.77 -35.81
C LEU A 371 11.94 4.12 -36.19
N GLY A 372 12.07 5.14 -35.34
CA GLY A 372 11.59 6.49 -35.62
C GLY A 372 12.28 7.12 -36.83
N LEU A 373 13.60 6.96 -36.95
CA LEU A 373 14.38 7.42 -38.10
C LEU A 373 14.00 6.66 -39.38
N LEU A 374 13.79 5.34 -39.30
CA LEU A 374 13.35 4.53 -40.44
C LEU A 374 11.94 4.91 -40.90
N LEU A 375 11.02 5.13 -39.97
CA LEU A 375 9.66 5.59 -40.29
C LEU A 375 9.66 7.01 -40.85
N GLY A 376 10.49 7.90 -40.30
CA GLY A 376 10.70 9.24 -40.84
C GLY A 376 11.31 9.22 -42.24
N GLY A 377 12.33 8.40 -42.46
CA GLY A 377 12.97 8.21 -43.76
C GLY A 377 12.01 7.62 -44.80
N ALA A 378 11.23 6.60 -44.43
CA ALA A 378 10.21 6.02 -45.30
C ALA A 378 9.15 7.06 -45.69
N ALA A 379 8.72 7.91 -44.76
CA ALA A 379 7.79 9.01 -45.06
C ALA A 379 8.40 10.00 -46.07
N VAL A 380 9.67 10.39 -45.89
CA VAL A 380 10.38 11.28 -46.83
C VAL A 380 10.50 10.66 -48.23
N VAL A 381 10.85 9.37 -48.32
CA VAL A 381 10.96 8.65 -49.60
C VAL A 381 9.60 8.55 -50.31
N VAL A 382 8.52 8.24 -49.58
CA VAL A 382 7.16 8.20 -50.14
C VAL A 382 6.73 9.58 -50.64
N VAL A 383 7.04 10.65 -49.90
CA VAL A 383 6.77 12.03 -50.33
C VAL A 383 7.57 12.41 -51.57
N ALA A 384 8.86 12.07 -51.62
CA ALA A 384 9.74 12.36 -52.76
C ALA A 384 9.31 11.62 -54.03
N LEU A 385 8.97 10.32 -53.94
CA LEU A 385 8.46 9.52 -55.05
C LEU A 385 7.07 9.99 -55.53
N GLY A 386 6.23 10.48 -54.61
CA GLY A 386 4.95 11.10 -54.95
C GLY A 386 5.11 12.45 -55.67
N ALA A 387 6.14 13.23 -55.32
CA ALA A 387 6.45 14.50 -55.96
C ALA A 387 7.07 14.32 -57.35
N THR A 388 8.01 13.38 -57.52
CA THR A 388 8.63 13.10 -58.83
C THR A 388 7.63 12.55 -59.84
N ARG A 389 6.67 11.72 -59.42
CA ARG A 389 5.56 11.27 -60.29
C ARG A 389 4.64 12.40 -60.76
N ARG A 390 4.62 13.56 -60.10
CA ARG A 390 3.82 14.73 -60.52
C ARG A 390 4.58 15.71 -61.41
N GLN A 391 5.90 15.56 -61.56
CA GLN A 391 6.71 16.40 -62.46
C GLN A 391 6.87 15.81 -63.86
N VAL A 392 6.43 14.56 -64.08
CA VAL A 392 6.50 13.85 -65.38
C VAL A 392 5.09 13.67 -65.98
N GLY A 393 4.14 14.56 -65.64
CA GLY A 393 2.76 14.52 -66.13
C GLY A 393 2.32 15.86 -66.68
#